data_AF-A0A017SYP0-F1
#
_entry.id   AF-A0A017SYP0-F1
#
_cell.length_a   1.000
_cell.length_b   1.000
_cell.length_c   1.000
_cell.angle_alpha   90.00
_cell.angle_beta   90.00
_cell.angle_gamma   90.00
#
_symmetry.space_group_name_H-M   'P 1'
#
loop_
_entity.id
_entity.type
_entity.pdbx_description
1 polymer ?
#
loop_
_entity_poly.entity_id
_entity_poly.type
_entity_poly.pdbx_seq_one_letter_code
_entity_poly.pdbx_strand_id
1 'polypeptide(L)'
;MGQGGGGGTGGAGEDEPGACPGDPVADPSLVRGGCGIFVSASAAPGGDGTKAAPFQSFAQAVAKLQDAEAQRIYACAEVFTEKVELSGGIRIHGGLDCANG
;
A
#
# COMPACT_ATOMS: atom_id res chain seq x y z
N MET A 1 -8.76 -39.42 18.03
CA MET A 1 -9.79 -38.36 17.95
C MET A 1 -9.54 -37.40 19.11
N GLY A 2 -9.00 -36.19 18.96
CA GLY A 2 -8.97 -35.24 17.85
C GLY A 2 -9.81 -34.02 18.27
N GLN A 3 -9.20 -32.87 18.52
CA GLN A 3 -9.91 -31.58 18.49
C GLN A 3 -8.88 -30.48 18.16
N GLY A 4 -9.05 -29.89 16.98
CA GLY A 4 -8.17 -28.88 16.39
C GLY A 4 -8.24 -27.55 17.14
N GLY A 5 -7.07 -26.91 17.26
CA GLY A 5 -6.94 -25.54 17.74
C GLY A 5 -7.55 -24.56 16.73
N GLY A 6 -8.46 -23.72 17.21
CA GLY A 6 -9.17 -22.72 16.43
C GLY A 6 -8.23 -21.68 15.83
N GLY A 7 -8.37 -21.45 14.53
CA GLY A 7 -7.74 -20.34 13.82
C GLY A 7 -8.30 -19.02 14.32
N GLY A 8 -7.41 -18.08 14.62
CA GLY A 8 -7.77 -16.72 15.03
C GLY A 8 -8.54 -16.01 13.92
N THR A 9 -9.70 -15.46 14.28
CA THR A 9 -10.47 -14.57 13.40
C THR A 9 -9.75 -13.22 13.36
N GLY A 10 -8.97 -12.99 12.29
CA GLY A 10 -8.43 -11.67 11.98
C GLY A 10 -9.57 -10.66 11.86
N GLY A 11 -9.43 -9.52 12.55
CA GLY A 11 -10.48 -8.52 12.70
C GLY A 11 -11.01 -8.02 11.36
N ALA A 12 -12.33 -7.84 11.29
CA ALA A 12 -12.96 -7.12 10.20
C ALA A 12 -12.39 -5.69 10.17
N GLY A 13 -11.71 -5.32 9.09
CA GLY A 13 -11.32 -3.96 8.82
C GLY A 13 -12.56 -3.14 8.47
N GLU A 14 -13.24 -2.65 9.48
CA GLU A 14 -14.36 -1.71 9.32
C GLU A 14 -13.83 -0.30 8.99
N ASP A 15 -14.54 0.35 8.07
CA ASP A 15 -14.31 1.67 7.47
C ASP A 15 -13.15 1.78 6.46
N GLU A 16 -13.44 1.35 5.24
CA GLU A 16 -12.62 1.61 4.06
C GLU A 16 -13.15 2.77 3.21
N PRO A 17 -12.52 3.94 3.27
CA PRO A 17 -12.72 4.96 2.25
C PRO A 17 -12.03 4.55 0.93
N GLY A 18 -12.82 4.48 -0.15
CA GLY A 18 -12.37 4.62 -1.53
C GLY A 18 -12.08 3.33 -2.33
N ALA A 19 -12.64 3.29 -3.55
CA ALA A 19 -12.43 2.44 -4.76
C ALA A 19 -12.16 0.92 -4.65
N CYS A 20 -11.51 0.43 -3.60
CA CYS A 20 -11.07 -0.95 -3.44
C CYS A 20 -11.31 -1.44 -2.02
N PRO A 21 -12.57 -1.81 -1.69
CA PRO A 21 -12.90 -2.38 -0.39
C PRO A 21 -12.23 -3.75 -0.23
N GLY A 22 -11.53 -3.94 0.89
CA GLY A 22 -10.90 -5.18 1.34
C GLY A 22 -9.47 -4.98 1.86
N ASP A 23 -8.98 -5.92 2.67
CA ASP A 23 -7.60 -5.90 3.16
C ASP A 23 -6.65 -6.52 2.10
N PRO A 24 -5.63 -5.79 1.61
CA PRO A 24 -4.68 -6.33 0.63
C PRO A 24 -3.77 -7.43 1.20
N VAL A 25 -3.73 -7.60 2.53
CA VAL A 25 -3.09 -8.75 3.18
C VAL A 25 -3.95 -10.01 3.00
N ALA A 26 -5.28 -9.88 3.06
CA ALA A 26 -6.21 -10.99 2.87
C ALA A 26 -6.46 -11.28 1.38
N ASP A 27 -6.46 -10.25 0.54
CA ASP A 27 -6.63 -10.34 -0.90
C ASP A 27 -5.51 -9.61 -1.66
N PRO A 28 -4.46 -10.32 -2.10
CA PRO A 28 -3.37 -9.74 -2.86
C PRO A 28 -3.80 -9.07 -4.18
N SER A 29 -4.99 -9.39 -4.71
CA SER A 29 -5.50 -8.76 -5.94
C SER A 29 -5.80 -7.27 -5.79
N LEU A 30 -5.92 -6.78 -4.55
CA LEU A 30 -6.09 -5.37 -4.22
C LEU A 30 -4.80 -4.56 -4.39
N VAL A 31 -3.64 -5.22 -4.48
CA VAL A 31 -2.34 -4.60 -4.75
C VAL A 31 -2.19 -4.33 -6.26
N ARG A 32 -2.99 -3.38 -6.75
CA ARG A 32 -3.02 -3.00 -8.17
C ARG A 32 -3.23 -1.50 -8.37
N GLY A 33 -2.94 -1.04 -9.57
CA GLY A 33 -3.24 0.33 -9.99
C GLY A 33 -4.74 0.63 -9.84
N GLY A 34 -5.06 1.79 -9.26
CA GLY A 34 -6.43 2.20 -8.95
C GLY A 34 -6.89 1.91 -7.51
N CYS A 35 -6.20 1.01 -6.79
CA CYS A 35 -6.48 0.73 -5.37
C CYS A 35 -5.53 1.41 -4.40
N GLY A 36 -4.41 1.92 -4.92
CA GLY A 36 -3.37 2.59 -4.14
C GLY A 36 -2.23 3.03 -5.03
N ILE A 37 -1.25 3.66 -4.40
CA ILE A 37 -0.08 4.26 -5.03
C ILE A 37 1.17 3.44 -4.68
N PHE A 38 2.00 3.15 -5.67
CA PHE A 38 3.22 2.38 -5.49
C PHE A 38 4.43 3.28 -5.24
N VAL A 39 5.29 2.87 -4.32
CA VAL A 39 6.49 3.60 -3.89
C VAL A 39 7.69 2.65 -3.84
N SER A 40 8.75 2.98 -4.58
CA SER A 40 10.03 2.24 -4.62
C SER A 40 11.18 3.23 -4.52
N ALA A 41 12.08 3.03 -3.56
CA ALA A 41 13.27 3.87 -3.38
C ALA A 41 14.21 3.77 -4.60
N SER A 42 14.20 2.63 -5.28
CA SER A 42 15.00 2.36 -6.47
C SER A 42 14.36 2.85 -7.78
N ALA A 43 13.14 3.42 -7.72
CA ALA A 43 12.45 3.92 -8.90
C ALA A 43 13.20 5.06 -9.59
N ALA A 44 12.97 5.21 -10.89
CA ALA A 44 13.39 6.41 -11.61
C ALA A 44 12.65 7.66 -11.05
N PRO A 45 13.31 8.82 -11.00
CA PRO A 45 12.65 10.06 -10.59
C PRO A 45 11.54 10.42 -11.57
N GLY A 46 10.43 10.95 -11.05
CA GLY A 46 9.30 11.40 -11.86
C GLY A 46 8.29 10.30 -12.22
N GLY A 47 8.30 9.17 -11.52
CA GLY A 47 7.20 8.20 -11.58
C GLY A 47 5.84 8.82 -11.27
N ASP A 48 4.77 8.15 -11.68
CA ASP A 48 3.39 8.61 -11.52
C ASP A 48 2.63 7.91 -10.38
N GLY A 49 3.30 6.98 -9.69
CA GLY A 49 2.73 6.22 -8.59
C GLY A 49 2.01 4.94 -9.02
N THR A 50 2.09 4.57 -10.29
CA THR A 50 1.59 3.28 -10.78
C THR A 50 2.58 2.15 -10.50
N LYS A 51 2.13 0.89 -10.63
CA LYS A 51 3.03 -0.27 -10.52
C LYS A 51 4.16 -0.24 -11.58
N ALA A 52 3.91 0.36 -12.74
CA ALA A 52 4.88 0.45 -13.83
C ALA A 52 5.88 1.61 -13.64
N ALA A 53 5.44 2.71 -13.02
CA ALA A 53 6.26 3.87 -12.73
C ALA A 53 6.00 4.34 -11.28
N PRO A 54 6.48 3.58 -10.27
CA PRO A 54 6.25 3.93 -8.87
C PRO A 54 6.91 5.27 -8.52
N PHE A 55 6.37 5.95 -7.51
CA PHE A 55 7.06 7.12 -6.96
C PHE A 55 8.36 6.70 -6.29
N GLN A 56 9.34 7.60 -6.31
CA GLN A 56 10.62 7.34 -5.68
C GLN A 56 10.58 7.55 -4.16
N SER A 57 9.62 8.35 -3.67
CA SER A 57 9.51 8.71 -2.25
C SER A 57 8.09 8.64 -1.71
N PHE A 58 7.98 8.43 -0.40
CA PHE A 58 6.72 8.50 0.31
C PHE A 58 6.13 9.91 0.27
N ALA A 59 6.95 10.96 0.33
CA ALA A 59 6.49 12.34 0.23
C ALA A 59 5.70 12.60 -1.07
N GLN A 60 6.15 12.05 -2.20
CA GLN A 60 5.43 12.16 -3.47
C GLN A 60 4.09 11.42 -3.45
N ALA A 61 4.07 10.21 -2.88
CA ALA A 61 2.84 9.44 -2.74
C ALA A 61 1.82 10.15 -1.84
N VAL A 62 2.25 10.64 -0.67
CA VAL A 62 1.38 11.39 0.26
C VAL A 62 0.80 12.63 -0.43
N ALA A 63 1.62 13.42 -1.11
CA ALA A 63 1.15 14.58 -1.87
C ALA A 63 0.09 14.19 -2.91
N LYS A 64 0.28 13.07 -3.62
CA LYS A 64 -0.67 12.57 -4.60
C LYS A 64 -1.98 12.06 -3.98
N LEU A 65 -1.93 11.50 -2.77
CA LEU A 65 -3.10 11.01 -2.05
C LEU A 65 -3.98 12.15 -1.50
N GLN A 66 -3.43 13.36 -1.31
CA GLN A 66 -4.24 14.51 -0.88
C GLN A 66 -5.37 14.85 -1.86
N ASP A 67 -5.16 14.56 -3.15
CA ASP A 67 -6.12 14.77 -4.24
C ASP A 67 -6.88 13.49 -4.63
N ALA A 68 -6.62 12.35 -3.97
CA ALA A 68 -7.12 11.04 -4.38
C ALA A 68 -8.17 10.48 -3.41
N GLU A 69 -9.13 9.74 -3.96
CA GLU A 69 -10.07 8.92 -3.16
C GLU A 69 -9.37 7.70 -2.55
N ALA A 70 -8.26 7.25 -3.14
CA ALA A 70 -7.44 6.19 -2.59
C ALA A 70 -6.57 6.75 -1.46
N GLN A 71 -6.54 6.07 -0.31
CA GLN A 71 -5.69 6.45 0.83
C GLN A 71 -4.65 5.37 1.14
N ARG A 72 -4.23 4.59 0.14
CA ARG A 72 -3.32 3.46 0.30
C ARG A 72 -2.00 3.67 -0.44
N ILE A 73 -0.90 3.39 0.26
CA ILE A 73 0.45 3.34 -0.29
C ILE A 73 0.95 1.89 -0.25
N TYR A 74 1.42 1.40 -1.38
CA TYR A 74 2.09 0.11 -1.54
C TYR A 74 3.60 0.37 -1.64
N ALA A 75 4.34 0.02 -0.59
CA ALA A 75 5.77 0.28 -0.49
C ALA A 75 6.61 -0.99 -0.67
N CYS A 76 7.64 -0.86 -1.50
CA CYS A 76 8.58 -1.94 -1.76
C CYS A 76 9.42 -2.28 -0.53
N ALA A 77 9.94 -3.51 -0.47
CA ALA A 77 10.86 -3.98 0.57
C ALA A 77 12.25 -3.36 0.43
N GLU A 78 12.34 -2.04 0.61
CA GLU A 78 13.54 -1.24 0.36
C GLU A 78 13.79 -0.23 1.49
N VAL A 79 15.00 0.33 1.54
CA VAL A 79 15.36 1.36 2.51
C VAL A 79 15.01 2.74 1.95
N PHE A 80 14.13 3.45 2.66
CA PHE A 80 13.76 4.82 2.36
C PHE A 80 14.47 5.76 3.34
N THR A 81 15.38 6.60 2.83
CA THR A 81 16.14 7.55 3.66
C THR A 81 15.46 8.92 3.62
N GLU A 82 14.22 9.00 4.11
CA GLU A 82 13.42 10.21 4.14
C GLU A 82 12.63 10.35 5.46
N LYS A 83 12.20 11.57 5.76
CA LYS A 83 11.18 11.83 6.78
C LYS A 83 9.91 12.22 6.05
N VAL A 84 8.80 11.54 6.35
CA VAL A 84 7.48 11.86 5.82
C VAL A 84 6.49 12.02 6.97
N GLU A 85 5.59 12.99 6.83
CA GLU A 85 4.48 13.19 7.75
C GLU A 85 3.21 12.69 7.07
N LEU A 86 2.51 11.76 7.73
CA LEU A 86 1.27 11.18 7.22
C LEU A 86 0.09 11.95 7.79
N SER A 87 -0.77 12.46 6.90
CA SER A 87 -2.09 12.94 7.30
C SER A 87 -3.00 11.74 7.64
N GLY A 88 -3.98 11.96 8.52
CA GLY A 88 -4.92 10.91 8.93
C GLY A 88 -5.63 10.25 7.74
N GLY A 89 -5.86 8.94 7.85
CA GLY A 89 -6.53 8.12 6.82
C GLY A 89 -5.60 7.43 5.83
N ILE A 90 -4.31 7.84 5.74
CA ILE A 90 -3.32 7.16 4.89
C ILE A 90 -2.90 5.84 5.53
N ARG A 91 -2.95 4.77 4.73
CA ARG A 91 -2.53 3.41 5.09
C ARG A 91 -1.35 3.00 4.23
N ILE A 92 -0.33 2.41 4.85
CA ILE A 92 0.87 1.93 4.16
C ILE A 92 0.94 0.41 4.29
N HIS A 93 1.07 -0.26 3.15
CA HIS A 93 1.37 -1.67 3.04
C HIS A 93 2.79 -1.81 2.52
N GLY A 94 3.72 -2.18 3.40
CA GLY A 94 5.14 -2.32 3.07
C GLY A 94 5.54 -3.77 2.78
N GLY A 95 6.78 -3.93 2.30
CA GLY A 95 7.38 -5.25 2.09
C GLY A 95 7.03 -5.89 0.75
N LEU A 96 6.53 -5.12 -0.22
CA LEU A 96 6.25 -5.63 -1.56
C LEU A 96 7.55 -5.94 -2.30
N ASP A 97 7.57 -7.05 -3.03
CA ASP A 97 8.61 -7.33 -4.00
C ASP A 97 8.30 -6.60 -5.32
N CYS A 98 8.62 -5.31 -5.36
CA CYS A 98 8.39 -4.50 -6.57
C CYS A 98 9.35 -4.83 -7.72
N ALA A 99 10.40 -5.62 -7.47
CA ALA A 99 11.29 -6.09 -8.51
C ALA A 99 10.69 -7.28 -9.27
N ASN A 100 9.93 -8.15 -8.58
CA ASN A 100 9.38 -9.38 -9.15
C ASN A 100 7.85 -9.38 -9.34
N GLY A 101 7.13 -8.41 -8.76
CA GLY A 101 5.73 -8.12 -9.09
C GLY A 101 4.71 -8.76 -8.16
#